data_AF-A0A3D2W9Z7-F1
#
_entry.id   AF-A0A3D2W9Z7-F1
#
_cell.length_a   1.000
_cell.length_b   1.000
_cell.length_c   1.000
_cell.angle_alpha   90.00
_cell.angle_beta   90.00
_cell.angle_gamma   90.00
#
_symmetry.space_group_name_H-M   'P 1'
#
loop_
_entity.id
_entity.type
_entity.pdbx_description
1 polymer ?
#
loop_
_entity_poly.entity_id
_entity_poly.type
_entity_poly.pdbx_seq_one_letter_code
_entity_poly.pdbx_strand_id
1 'polypeptide(L)'
;MKRKLTDAQRAWADARNELVYELSKLGYPEEFGNVIAKNLRSPKAIFRMCSYLRQVKPKKPEMIADEMLAIMSEIAAWKQKKETEASNAAYNELLLRGIDED
;
A
#
# COMPACT_ATOMS: atom_id res chain seq x y z
N MET A 1 -12.26 -14.41 27.57
CA MET A 1 -11.32 -13.26 27.47
C MET A 1 -11.29 -12.78 26.02
N LYS A 2 -11.93 -11.64 25.68
CA LYS A 2 -11.90 -11.10 24.30
C LYS A 2 -10.54 -10.42 24.09
N ARG A 3 -9.73 -10.93 23.16
CA ARG A 3 -8.40 -10.38 22.83
C ARG A 3 -8.60 -8.99 22.21
N LYS A 4 -8.07 -7.94 22.86
CA LYS A 4 -8.14 -6.57 22.32
C LYS A 4 -7.31 -6.49 21.03
N LEU A 5 -7.85 -5.85 19.99
CA LEU A 5 -7.14 -5.59 18.74
C LEU A 5 -5.98 -4.63 18.99
N THR A 6 -4.87 -4.85 18.29
CA THR A 6 -3.75 -3.90 18.24
C THR A 6 -4.12 -2.68 17.37
N ASP A 7 -3.39 -1.58 17.53
CA ASP A 7 -3.64 -0.37 16.72
C ASP A 7 -3.45 -0.62 15.22
N ALA A 8 -2.48 -1.46 14.85
CA ALA A 8 -2.28 -1.88 13.46
C ALA A 8 -3.47 -2.68 12.92
N GLN A 9 -4.05 -3.58 13.74
CA GLN A 9 -5.22 -4.35 13.35
C GLN A 9 -6.47 -3.47 13.20
N ARG A 10 -6.64 -2.48 14.10
CA ARG A 10 -7.71 -1.47 13.99
C ARG A 10 -7.56 -0.65 12.71
N ALA A 11 -6.39 -0.06 12.48
CA ALA A 11 -6.12 0.74 11.29
C ALA A 11 -6.34 -0.04 9.99
N TRP A 12 -5.99 -1.33 9.98
CA TRP A 12 -6.27 -2.20 8.84
C TRP A 12 -7.78 -2.45 8.66
N ALA A 13 -8.50 -2.74 9.74
CA ALA A 13 -9.94 -2.95 9.69
C ALA A 13 -10.67 -1.68 9.21
N ASP A 14 -10.30 -0.51 9.74
CA ASP A 14 -10.89 0.77 9.37
C ASP A 14 -10.67 1.06 7.88
N ALA A 15 -9.43 0.93 7.40
CA ALA A 15 -9.11 1.14 5.99
C ALA A 15 -9.88 0.18 5.07
N ARG A 16 -9.95 -1.10 5.45
CA ARG A 16 -10.66 -2.13 4.68
C ARG A 16 -12.17 -1.88 4.64
N ASN A 17 -12.77 -1.48 5.76
CA ASN A 17 -14.18 -1.13 5.82
C ASN A 17 -14.49 0.11 4.97
N GLU A 18 -13.62 1.12 5.01
CA GLU A 18 -13.76 2.33 4.20
C GLU A 18 -13.71 1.98 2.69
N LEU A 19 -12.78 1.13 2.28
CA LEU A 19 -12.67 0.70 0.88
C LEU A 19 -13.92 -0.05 0.41
N VAL A 20 -14.41 -0.99 1.21
CA VAL A 20 -15.63 -1.74 0.90
C VAL A 20 -16.83 -0.79 0.78
N TYR A 21 -16.92 0.19 1.67
CA TYR A 21 -17.96 1.21 1.65
C TYR A 21 -17.90 2.12 0.41
N GLU A 22 -16.71 2.57 0.01
CA GLU A 22 -16.58 3.39 -1.21
C GLU A 22 -16.90 2.60 -2.49
N LEU A 23 -16.55 1.30 -2.54
CA LEU A 23 -16.89 0.44 -3.66
C LEU A 23 -18.39 0.11 -3.73
N SER A 24 -19.04 -0.09 -2.58
CA SER A 24 -20.48 -0.33 -2.54
C SER A 24 -21.29 0.88 -3.00
N LYS A 25 -20.83 2.11 -2.69
CA LYS A 25 -21.40 3.35 -3.25
C LYS A 25 -21.34 3.42 -4.78
N LEU A 26 -20.36 2.77 -5.38
CA LEU A 26 -20.18 2.69 -6.83
C LEU A 26 -20.91 1.47 -7.44
N GLY A 27 -21.60 0.66 -6.63
CA GLY A 27 -22.36 -0.51 -7.07
C GLY A 27 -21.54 -1.79 -7.18
N TYR A 28 -20.32 -1.82 -6.65
CA TYR A 28 -19.50 -3.03 -6.65
C TYR A 28 -19.72 -3.89 -5.40
N PRO A 29 -19.60 -5.23 -5.52
CA PRO A 29 -19.79 -6.15 -4.40
C PRO A 29 -18.69 -6.01 -3.34
N GLU A 30 -19.03 -6.30 -2.09
CA GLU A 30 -18.08 -6.20 -0.97
C GLU A 30 -16.88 -7.14 -1.13
N GLU A 31 -17.09 -8.32 -1.73
CA GLU A 31 -16.05 -9.29 -2.04
C GLU A 31 -14.95 -8.66 -2.91
N PHE A 32 -15.30 -7.78 -3.83
CA PHE A 32 -14.33 -7.08 -4.68
C PHE A 32 -13.44 -6.15 -3.84
N GLY A 33 -14.03 -5.38 -2.93
CA GLY A 33 -13.27 -4.54 -1.99
C GLY A 33 -12.36 -5.35 -1.07
N ASN A 34 -12.80 -6.53 -0.64
CA ASN A 34 -12.00 -7.44 0.17
C ASN A 34 -10.78 -7.98 -0.59
N VAL A 35 -10.93 -8.29 -1.88
CA VAL A 35 -9.82 -8.72 -2.73
C VAL A 35 -8.83 -7.57 -2.94
N ILE A 36 -9.30 -6.35 -3.19
CA ILE A 36 -8.42 -5.19 -3.37
C ILE A 36 -7.65 -4.88 -2.08
N ALA A 37 -8.33 -4.86 -0.92
CA ALA A 37 -7.68 -4.63 0.39
C ALA A 37 -6.55 -5.63 0.67
N LYS A 38 -6.77 -6.91 0.35
CA LYS A 38 -5.76 -7.97 0.52
C LYS A 38 -4.53 -7.75 -0.39
N ASN A 39 -4.72 -7.26 -1.61
CA ASN A 39 -3.63 -7.01 -2.55
C ASN A 39 -2.80 -5.76 -2.18
N LEU A 40 -3.43 -4.70 -1.69
CA LEU A 40 -2.75 -3.45 -1.30
C LEU A 40 -1.90 -3.56 -0.02
N ARG A 41 -2.17 -4.56 0.84
CA ARG A 41 -1.35 -5.02 1.99
C ARG A 41 -1.04 -3.99 3.08
N SER A 42 -1.43 -2.73 2.95
CA SER A 42 -1.22 -1.70 3.99
C SER A 42 -2.39 -0.71 4.05
N PRO A 43 -2.74 -0.20 5.25
CA PRO A 43 -3.79 0.82 5.40
C PRO A 43 -3.53 2.06 4.53
N LYS A 44 -2.27 2.51 4.44
CA LYS A 44 -1.87 3.66 3.62
C LYS A 44 -2.19 3.46 2.14
N ALA A 45 -1.89 2.28 1.59
CA ALA A 45 -2.20 1.95 0.20
C ALA A 45 -3.72 1.85 -0.03
N ILE A 46 -4.45 1.26 0.94
CA ILE A 46 -5.91 1.18 0.90
C ILE A 46 -6.55 2.58 0.88
N PHE A 47 -6.09 3.50 1.73
CA PHE A 47 -6.61 4.87 1.73
C PHE A 47 -6.31 5.64 0.43
N ARG A 48 -5.18 5.35 -0.24
CA ARG A 48 -4.92 5.90 -1.58
C ARG A 48 -5.98 5.43 -2.58
N MET A 49 -6.31 4.14 -2.56
CA MET A 49 -7.39 3.60 -3.39
C MET A 49 -8.75 4.27 -3.06
N CYS A 50 -9.10 4.44 -1.77
CA CYS A 50 -10.33 5.16 -1.40
C CYS A 50 -10.37 6.59 -1.97
N SER A 51 -9.23 7.31 -1.91
CA SER A 51 -9.12 8.64 -2.51
C SER A 51 -9.34 8.63 -4.02
N TYR A 52 -8.77 7.67 -4.73
CA TYR A 52 -9.01 7.48 -6.17
C TYR A 52 -10.49 7.22 -6.46
N LEU A 53 -11.14 6.30 -5.75
CA LEU A 53 -12.56 5.96 -5.95
C LEU A 53 -13.47 7.17 -5.76
N ARG A 54 -13.21 8.00 -4.75
CA ARG A 54 -13.99 9.23 -4.48
C ARG A 54 -13.84 10.28 -5.57
N GLN A 55 -12.63 10.41 -6.13
CA GLN A 55 -12.31 11.42 -7.15
C GLN A 55 -12.77 10.99 -8.54
N VAL A 56 -12.42 9.78 -8.95
CA VAL A 56 -12.58 9.29 -10.32
C VAL A 56 -13.95 8.63 -10.54
N LYS A 57 -14.54 8.03 -9.49
CA LYS A 57 -15.82 7.32 -9.54
C LYS A 57 -15.91 6.35 -10.73
N PRO A 58 -14.96 5.40 -10.85
CA PRO A 58 -14.84 4.53 -12.01
C PRO A 58 -16.08 3.65 -12.20
N LYS A 59 -16.61 3.61 -13.42
CA LYS A 59 -17.77 2.79 -13.81
C LYS A 59 -17.41 1.37 -14.23
N LYS A 60 -16.12 1.12 -14.44
CA LYS A 60 -15.57 -0.13 -14.96
C LYS A 60 -14.65 -0.76 -13.92
N PRO A 61 -14.81 -2.04 -13.58
CA PRO A 61 -13.94 -2.72 -12.62
C PRO A 61 -12.47 -2.75 -13.07
N GLU A 62 -12.22 -2.74 -14.37
CA GLU A 62 -10.87 -2.70 -14.96
C GLU A 62 -10.11 -1.44 -14.51
N MET A 63 -10.76 -0.28 -14.49
CA MET A 63 -10.12 0.97 -14.03
C MET A 63 -9.74 0.95 -12.55
N ILE A 64 -10.43 0.15 -11.74
CA ILE A 64 -10.13 -0.04 -10.32
C ILE A 64 -8.95 -1.01 -10.18
N ALA A 65 -8.93 -2.07 -10.98
CA ALA A 65 -7.83 -3.01 -11.02
C ALA A 65 -6.53 -2.35 -11.50
N ASP A 66 -6.60 -1.52 -12.55
CA ASP A 66 -5.47 -0.79 -13.09
C ASP A 66 -4.85 0.15 -12.04
N GLU A 67 -5.68 0.92 -11.33
CA GLU A 67 -5.19 1.79 -10.24
C GLU A 67 -4.59 0.96 -9.09
N MET A 68 -5.19 -0.18 -8.75
CA MET A 68 -4.64 -1.06 -7.71
C MET A 68 -3.23 -1.52 -8.10
N LEU A 69 -3.05 -1.95 -9.35
CA LEU A 69 -1.75 -2.37 -9.89
C LEU A 69 -0.76 -1.20 -9.95
N ALA A 70 -1.20 0.00 -10.30
CA ALA A 70 -0.37 1.20 -10.29
C ALA A 70 0.15 1.50 -8.88
N ILE A 71 -0.74 1.51 -7.87
CA ILE A 71 -0.36 1.70 -6.46
C ILE A 71 0.64 0.62 -6.01
N MET A 72 0.39 -0.65 -6.36
CA MET A 72 1.30 -1.75 -6.04
C MET A 72 2.68 -1.58 -6.68
N SER A 73 2.72 -1.17 -7.95
CA SER A 73 3.95 -0.94 -8.71
C SER A 73 4.77 0.20 -8.09
N GLU A 74 4.14 1.32 -7.73
CA GLU A 74 4.82 2.42 -7.05
C GLU A 74 5.41 2.01 -5.70
N ILE A 75 4.69 1.21 -4.91
CA ILE A 75 5.18 0.70 -3.62
C ILE A 75 6.39 -0.23 -3.83
N ALA A 76 6.36 -1.08 -4.85
CA ALA A 76 7.48 -1.95 -5.22
C ALA A 76 8.70 -1.13 -5.65
N ALA A 77 8.51 -0.13 -6.53
CA ALA A 77 9.58 0.76 -6.98
C ALA A 77 10.21 1.53 -5.81
N TRP A 78 9.39 2.02 -4.87
CA TRP A 78 9.88 2.70 -3.67
C TRP A 78 10.69 1.78 -2.75
N LYS A 79 10.26 0.53 -2.55
CA LYS A 79 11.03 -0.46 -1.80
C LYS A 79 12.37 -0.77 -2.46
N GLN A 80 12.36 -1.03 -3.76
CA GLN A 80 13.58 -1.29 -4.53
C GLN A 80 14.57 -0.13 -4.42
N LYS A 81 14.08 1.11 -4.51
CA LYS A 81 14.91 2.31 -4.36
C LYS A 81 15.54 2.37 -2.96
N LYS A 82 14.76 2.11 -1.90
CA LYS A 82 15.27 2.10 -0.53
C LYS A 82 16.30 1.00 -0.27
N GLU A 83 16.09 -0.19 -0.81
CA GLU A 83 17.06 -1.29 -0.71
C GLU A 83 18.37 -0.90 -1.41
N THR A 84 18.28 -0.29 -2.60
CA THR A 84 19.44 0.21 -3.35
C THR A 84 20.17 1.31 -2.58
N GLU A 85 19.45 2.28 -2.00
CA GLU A 85 20.02 3.34 -1.16
C GLU A 85 20.71 2.77 0.08
N ALA A 86 20.11 1.78 0.75
CA ALA A 86 20.70 1.12 1.91
C ALA A 86 21.98 0.35 1.55
N SER A 87 21.98 -0.38 0.42
CA SER A 87 23.17 -1.06 -0.08
C SER A 87 24.29 -0.08 -0.47
N ASN A 88 23.95 1.04 -1.14
CA ASN A 88 24.91 2.08 -1.49
C ASN A 88 25.47 2.78 -0.24
N ALA A 89 24.65 3.04 0.77
CA ALA A 89 25.10 3.62 2.03
C ALA A 89 26.07 2.69 2.78
N ALA A 90 25.77 1.39 2.85
CA ALA A 90 26.65 0.39 3.44
C ALA A 90 27.97 0.24 2.65
N TYR A 91 27.92 0.28 1.32
CA TYR A 91 29.11 0.25 0.48
C TYR A 91 29.97 1.51 0.62
N ASN A 92 29.34 2.69 0.67
CA ASN A 92 30.03 3.96 0.91
C ASN A 92 30.65 4.03 2.32
N GLU A 93 29.99 3.49 3.35
CA GLU A 93 30.54 3.41 4.70
C GLU A 93 31.79 2.50 4.76
N LEU A 94 31.78 1.37 4.03
CA LEU A 94 32.94 0.49 3.92
C LEU A 94 34.09 1.14 3.15
N LEU A 95 33.81 1.82 2.04
CA LEU A 95 34.81 2.59 1.28
C LEU A 95 35.42 3.70 2.12
N LEU A 96 34.61 4.48 2.84
CA LEU A 96 35.10 5.54 3.74
C LEU A 96 35.99 4.97 4.84
N ARG A 97 35.59 3.88 5.50
CA ARG A 97 36.42 3.24 6.53
C ARG A 97 37.70 2.61 6.00
N GLY A 98 37.73 2.20 4.73
CA GLY A 98 38.92 1.61 4.10
C GLY A 98 39.91 2.63 3.51
N ILE A 99 39.56 3.92 3.49
CA ILE A 99 40.44 5.01 3.01
C ILE A 99 41.15 5.73 4.19
N ASP A 100 40.80 5.40 5.44
CA ASP A 100 41.44 5.93 6.66
C ASP A 100 42.64 5.09 7.15
N GLU A 101 43.09 4.08 6.38
CA GLU A 101 44.36 3.36 6.62
C GLU A 101 45.43 3.85 5.63
N ASP A 102 46.00 5.05 5.88
CA ASP A 102 47.35 5.47 5.46
C ASP A 102 47.84 6.66 6.31
#